data_AF-A0AAX3M554-F1
#
_entry.id   AF-A0AAX3M554-F1
#
_cell.length_a   1.000
_cell.length_b   1.000
_cell.length_c   1.000
_cell.angle_alpha   90.00
_cell.angle_beta   90.00
_cell.angle_gamma   90.00
#
_symmetry.space_group_name_H-M   'P 1'
#
loop_
_entity.id
_entity.type
_entity.pdbx_description
1 polymer ?
#
loop_
_entity_poly.entity_id
_entity_poly.type
_entity_poly.pdbx_seq_one_letter_code
_entity_poly.pdbx_strand_id
1 'polypeptide(L)'
;MRTITYKHSKTDGLLGYELLPARYGEKWDQIQADSVFIYAGDFDYLIPYLKKHYPIVDPVTNDRYGYFDTSGFNPIAKALWTNILAEMKAYQTKDRELKAFIRSLVTWLEIQLEWADEIIIFGNL
;
A
#
# COMPACT_ATOMS: atom_id res chain seq x y z
N MET A 1 11.24 2.89 8.93
CA MET A 1 10.59 1.79 8.17
C MET A 1 10.29 0.60 9.08
N ARG A 2 9.01 0.33 9.30
CA ARG A 2 8.49 -0.89 9.96
C ARG A 2 8.26 -1.98 8.91
N THR A 3 8.14 -3.24 9.32
CA THR A 3 7.68 -4.33 8.44
C THR A 3 6.35 -4.90 8.96
N ILE A 4 5.41 -5.19 8.07
CA ILE A 4 4.21 -5.98 8.35
C ILE A 4 4.29 -7.25 7.51
N THR A 5 4.21 -8.42 8.15
CA THR A 5 4.48 -9.72 7.53
C THR A 5 3.35 -10.71 7.78
N TYR A 6 3.27 -11.72 6.91
CA TYR A 6 2.43 -12.89 7.04
C TYR A 6 3.25 -14.17 6.94
N LYS A 7 3.75 -14.52 5.75
CA LYS A 7 4.54 -15.74 5.50
C LYS A 7 5.99 -15.46 5.13
N HIS A 8 6.28 -14.24 4.69
CA HIS A 8 7.57 -13.90 4.17
C HIS A 8 8.35 -13.02 5.15
N SER A 9 9.66 -13.17 5.12
CA SER A 9 10.59 -12.48 6.00
C SER A 9 11.85 -12.10 5.25
N LYS A 10 12.80 -11.49 5.96
CA LYS A 10 14.08 -11.04 5.38
C LYS A 10 14.88 -12.19 4.74
N THR A 11 14.62 -13.43 5.13
CA THR A 11 15.26 -14.62 4.54
C THR A 11 14.85 -14.86 3.09
N ASP A 12 13.70 -14.35 2.67
CA ASP A 12 13.16 -14.52 1.32
C ASP A 12 13.69 -13.45 0.34
N GLY A 13 14.57 -12.56 0.81
CA GLY A 13 15.15 -11.45 0.06
C GLY A 13 14.58 -10.10 0.48
N LEU A 14 14.95 -9.05 -0.27
CA LEU A 14 14.49 -7.66 -0.04
C LEU A 14 13.52 -7.18 -1.13
N LEU A 15 12.94 -8.12 -1.90
CA LEU A 15 11.92 -7.82 -2.90
C LEU A 15 10.56 -7.63 -2.23
N GLY A 16 9.87 -6.56 -2.58
CA GLY A 16 8.59 -6.21 -2.01
C GLY A 16 8.20 -4.76 -2.30
N TYR A 17 7.45 -4.21 -1.36
CA TYR A 17 6.78 -2.93 -1.53
C TYR A 17 6.92 -2.11 -0.27
N GLU A 18 7.35 -0.85 -0.43
CA GLU A 18 7.26 0.17 0.59
C GLU A 18 5.99 0.98 0.40
N LEU A 19 5.21 1.16 1.47
CA LEU A 19 4.07 2.05 1.51
C LEU A 19 4.50 3.28 2.33
N LEU A 20 4.52 4.43 1.65
CA LEU A 20 4.96 5.70 2.20
C LEU A 20 3.77 6.67 2.23
N PRO A 21 3.27 7.05 3.42
CA PRO A 21 2.25 8.09 3.51
C PRO A 21 2.86 9.46 3.19
N ALA A 22 2.13 10.26 2.41
CA ALA A 22 2.58 11.56 1.94
C ALA A 22 1.46 12.58 1.92
N ARG A 23 1.81 13.86 2.07
CA ARG A 23 0.98 14.98 1.62
C ARG A 23 1.33 15.35 0.20
N TYR A 24 0.34 15.92 -0.50
CA TYR A 24 0.55 16.36 -1.86
C TYR A 24 1.70 17.38 -1.98
N GLY A 25 2.55 17.16 -2.98
CA GLY A 25 3.69 18.03 -3.26
C GLY A 25 4.92 17.78 -2.38
N GLU A 26 4.86 16.88 -1.40
CA GLU A 26 6.06 16.40 -0.72
C GLU A 26 6.94 15.61 -1.70
N LYS A 27 8.25 15.86 -1.66
CA LYS A 27 9.19 15.07 -2.43
C LYS A 27 9.44 13.75 -1.72
N TRP A 28 9.42 12.64 -2.47
CA TRP A 28 9.55 11.30 -1.91
C TRP A 28 10.82 11.10 -1.06
N ASP A 29 11.91 11.79 -1.39
CA ASP A 29 13.20 11.75 -0.69
C ASP A 29 13.26 12.65 0.56
N GLN A 30 12.19 13.41 0.83
CA GLN A 30 12.07 14.35 1.94
C GLN A 30 10.98 13.98 2.94
N ILE A 31 10.15 12.98 2.63
CA ILE A 31 9.09 12.52 3.52
C ILE A 31 9.71 11.83 4.74
N GLN A 32 9.49 12.42 5.91
CA GLN A 32 9.89 11.84 7.21
C GLN A 32 8.67 11.22 7.88
N ALA A 33 8.12 10.18 7.27
CA ALA A 33 6.96 9.47 7.79
C ALA A 33 7.27 7.99 8.08
N ASP A 34 6.48 7.40 8.97
CA ASP A 34 6.61 6.00 9.35
C ASP A 34 6.13 5.09 8.21
N SER A 35 7.01 4.80 7.24
CA SER A 35 6.74 3.87 6.15
C SER A 35 6.68 2.41 6.63
N VAL A 36 5.96 1.59 5.88
CA VAL A 36 5.93 0.13 6.08
C VAL A 36 6.38 -0.61 4.85
N PHE A 37 7.21 -1.64 5.06
CA PHE A 37 7.61 -2.59 4.04
C PHE A 37 6.82 -3.89 4.15
N ILE A 38 6.45 -4.45 3.01
CA ILE A 38 5.78 -5.74 2.87
C ILE A 38 6.51 -6.53 1.78
N TYR A 39 6.93 -7.77 2.09
CA TYR A 39 7.58 -8.65 1.13
C TYR A 39 6.66 -9.00 -0.03
N ALA A 40 7.23 -9.22 -1.22
CA ALA A 40 6.49 -9.45 -2.46
C ALA A 40 5.38 -10.51 -2.31
N GLY A 41 5.71 -11.69 -1.78
CA GLY A 41 4.75 -12.78 -1.64
C GLY A 41 3.64 -12.53 -0.59
N ASP A 42 3.86 -11.64 0.38
CA ASP A 42 2.81 -11.19 1.29
C ASP A 42 1.97 -10.07 0.64
N PHE A 43 2.59 -9.22 -0.17
CA PHE A 43 1.93 -8.15 -0.89
C PHE A 43 1.04 -8.66 -2.03
N ASP A 44 1.29 -9.84 -2.58
CA ASP A 44 0.44 -10.48 -3.60
C ASP A 44 -1.04 -10.60 -3.16
N TYR A 45 -1.31 -10.70 -1.85
CA TYR A 45 -2.66 -10.71 -1.31
C TYR A 45 -3.37 -9.35 -1.42
N LEU A 46 -2.63 -8.24 -1.61
CA LEU A 46 -3.16 -6.89 -1.76
C LEU A 46 -3.41 -6.53 -3.22
N ILE A 47 -2.60 -7.09 -4.14
CA ILE A 47 -2.63 -6.75 -5.58
C ILE A 47 -4.05 -6.77 -6.19
N PRO A 48 -4.93 -7.74 -5.92
CA PRO A 48 -6.29 -7.74 -6.46
C PRO A 48 -7.14 -6.56 -6.00
N TYR A 49 -6.94 -6.08 -4.77
CA TYR A 49 -7.64 -4.90 -4.26
C TYR A 49 -7.17 -3.63 -4.94
N LEU A 50 -5.88 -3.53 -5.26
CA LEU A 50 -5.29 -2.35 -5.89
C LEU A 50 -5.63 -2.29 -7.39
N LYS A 51 -5.32 -3.36 -8.14
CA LYS A 51 -5.40 -3.38 -9.62
C LYS A 51 -6.78 -3.04 -10.18
N LYS A 52 -7.86 -3.42 -9.49
CA LYS A 52 -9.23 -3.17 -9.98
C LYS A 52 -9.64 -1.69 -9.99
N HIS A 53 -8.94 -0.84 -9.23
CA HIS A 53 -9.18 0.60 -9.22
C HIS A 53 -8.34 1.33 -10.25
N TYR A 54 -7.42 0.64 -10.94
CA TYR A 54 -6.71 1.22 -12.07
C TYR A 54 -7.62 1.23 -13.31
N PRO A 55 -7.50 2.26 -14.15
CA PRO A 55 -6.53 3.36 -14.08
C PRO A 55 -6.87 4.39 -13.00
N ILE A 56 -5.84 4.95 -12.36
CA ILE A 56 -5.97 6.03 -11.38
C ILE A 56 -5.43 7.34 -11.96
N VAL A 57 -5.92 8.47 -11.42
CA VAL A 57 -5.47 9.80 -11.80
C VAL A 57 -5.00 10.51 -10.54
N ASP A 58 -3.80 11.06 -10.59
CA ASP A 58 -3.27 11.91 -9.53
C ASP A 58 -4.10 13.20 -9.45
N PRO A 59 -4.69 13.54 -8.29
CA PRO A 59 -5.58 14.69 -8.18
C PRO A 59 -4.85 16.05 -8.21
N VAL A 60 -3.52 16.06 -8.12
CA VAL A 60 -2.67 17.26 -8.08
C VAL A 60 -2.04 17.51 -9.45
N THR A 61 -1.40 16.50 -10.04
CA THR A 61 -0.70 16.63 -11.32
C THR A 61 -1.59 16.30 -12.51
N ASN A 62 -2.72 15.63 -12.28
CA ASN A 62 -3.60 15.07 -13.31
C ASN A 62 -2.91 13.98 -14.16
N ASP A 63 -1.80 13.43 -13.68
CA ASP A 63 -1.12 12.30 -14.32
C ASP A 63 -1.98 11.04 -14.22
N ARG A 64 -2.03 10.29 -15.31
CA ARG A 64 -2.81 9.05 -15.40
C ARG A 64 -1.91 7.83 -15.30
N TYR A 65 -2.17 6.99 -14.31
CA TYR A 65 -1.49 5.71 -14.11
C TYR A 65 -2.39 4.60 -14.66
N GLY A 66 -1.97 3.99 -15.77
CA GLY A 66 -2.77 3.01 -16.50
C GLY A 66 -2.94 1.66 -15.81
N TYR A 67 -1.94 1.27 -15.02
CA TYR A 67 -1.87 -0.01 -14.31
C TYR A 67 -1.00 0.13 -13.06
N PHE A 68 -1.11 -0.85 -12.16
CA PHE A 68 -0.24 -0.94 -10.98
C PHE A 68 1.18 -1.37 -11.40
N ASP A 69 2.16 -0.49 -11.21
CA ASP A 69 3.57 -0.72 -11.55
C ASP A 69 4.27 -1.48 -10.42
N THR A 70 4.69 -2.71 -10.68
CA THR A 70 5.33 -3.56 -9.67
C THR A 70 6.78 -3.17 -9.35
N SER A 71 7.39 -2.34 -10.18
CA SER A 71 8.81 -1.92 -10.11
C SER A 71 8.98 -0.41 -9.93
N GLY A 72 7.88 0.31 -9.69
CA GLY A 72 7.85 1.77 -9.70
C GLY A 72 6.87 2.35 -8.68
N PHE A 73 6.46 3.59 -8.93
CA PHE A 73 5.61 4.38 -8.04
C PHE A 73 4.13 4.22 -8.37
N ASN A 74 3.33 4.08 -7.32
CA ASN A 74 1.88 3.99 -7.38
C ASN A 74 1.29 4.98 -6.36
N PRO A 75 1.09 6.25 -6.73
CA PRO A 75 0.50 7.25 -5.84
C PRO A 75 -1.01 7.01 -5.74
N ILE A 76 -1.49 6.54 -4.59
CA ILE A 76 -2.91 6.26 -4.35
C ILE A 76 -3.47 7.29 -3.38
N ALA A 77 -4.32 8.17 -3.89
CA ALA A 77 -5.00 9.19 -3.11
C ALA A 77 -5.89 8.60 -2.00
N LYS A 78 -5.99 9.30 -0.87
CA LYS A 78 -6.81 8.96 0.30
C LYS A 78 -8.28 8.66 -0.04
N ALA A 79 -8.84 9.40 -1.00
CA ALA A 79 -10.20 9.17 -1.47
C ALA A 79 -10.40 7.74 -2.01
N LEU A 80 -9.41 7.21 -2.74
CA LEU A 80 -9.47 5.85 -3.29
C LEU A 80 -9.20 4.79 -2.22
N TRP A 81 -8.32 5.08 -1.26
CA TRP A 81 -8.07 4.20 -0.12
C TRP A 81 -9.33 3.90 0.69
N THR A 82 -10.28 4.83 0.78
CA THR A 82 -11.55 4.58 1.46
C THR A 82 -12.27 3.36 0.90
N ASN A 83 -12.30 3.22 -0.44
CA ASN A 83 -12.90 2.07 -1.12
C ASN A 83 -12.06 0.80 -0.95
N ILE A 84 -10.74 0.91 -1.13
CA ILE A 84 -9.80 -0.22 -0.97
C ILE A 84 -9.90 -0.79 0.45
N LEU A 85 -9.91 0.05 1.48
CA LEU A 85 -10.00 -0.36 2.89
C LEU A 85 -11.33 -1.04 3.19
N ALA A 86 -12.45 -0.56 2.63
CA ALA A 86 -13.75 -1.20 2.81
C ALA A 86 -13.72 -2.65 2.27
N GLU A 87 -13.09 -2.87 1.13
CA GLU A 87 -12.98 -4.18 0.49
C GLU A 87 -12.03 -5.10 1.25
N MET A 88 -10.89 -4.59 1.71
CA MET A 88 -9.95 -5.34 2.56
C MET A 88 -10.60 -5.77 3.89
N LYS A 89 -11.40 -4.90 4.52
CA LYS A 89 -12.14 -5.23 5.75
C LYS A 89 -13.23 -6.27 5.53
N ALA A 90 -13.85 -6.28 4.35
CA ALA A 90 -14.87 -7.26 3.99
C ALA A 90 -14.28 -8.65 3.73
N TYR A 91 -12.97 -8.76 3.49
CA TYR A 91 -12.31 -10.03 3.17
C TYR A 91 -12.54 -11.10 4.24
N GLN A 92 -13.02 -12.26 3.78
CA GLN A 92 -13.24 -13.43 4.62
C GLN A 92 -12.22 -14.52 4.28
N THR A 93 -11.49 -14.99 5.29
CA THR A 93 -10.62 -16.15 5.20
C THR A 93 -10.68 -16.97 6.48
N LYS A 94 -10.49 -18.29 6.36
CA LYS A 94 -10.32 -19.19 7.51
C LYS A 94 -8.90 -19.17 8.07
N ASP A 95 -7.95 -18.63 7.31
CA ASP A 95 -6.57 -18.45 7.73
C ASP A 95 -6.46 -17.30 8.73
N ARG A 96 -6.16 -17.64 9.98
CA ARG A 96 -6.09 -16.67 11.08
C ARG A 96 -4.91 -15.71 10.95
N GLU A 97 -3.80 -16.17 10.39
CA GLU A 97 -2.59 -15.39 10.23
C GLU A 97 -2.75 -14.38 9.08
N LEU A 98 -3.31 -14.81 7.95
CA LEU A 98 -3.65 -13.89 6.84
C LEU A 98 -4.65 -12.82 7.30
N LYS A 99 -5.65 -13.21 8.10
CA LYS A 99 -6.61 -12.27 8.68
C LYS A 99 -5.93 -11.26 9.62
N ALA A 100 -4.97 -11.71 10.43
CA ALA A 100 -4.21 -10.84 11.33
C ALA A 100 -3.30 -9.87 10.55
N PHE A 101 -2.66 -10.33 9.48
CA PHE A 101 -1.87 -9.52 8.56
C PHE A 101 -2.71 -8.42 7.91
N ILE A 102 -3.83 -8.78 7.27
CA ILE A 102 -4.73 -7.80 6.63
C ILE A 102 -5.24 -6.78 7.65
N ARG A 103 -5.66 -7.22 8.84
CA ARG A 103 -6.11 -6.30 9.90
C ARG A 103 -5.01 -5.34 10.33
N SER A 104 -3.78 -5.83 10.51
CA SER A 104 -2.65 -5.00 10.94
C SER A 104 -2.31 -3.93 9.90
N LEU A 105 -2.37 -4.29 8.62
CA LEU A 105 -2.18 -3.34 7.53
C LEU A 105 -3.32 -2.33 7.44
N VAL A 106 -4.57 -2.77 7.51
CA VAL A 106 -5.75 -1.88 7.52
C VAL A 106 -5.65 -0.87 8.65
N THR A 107 -5.34 -1.30 9.87
CA THR A 107 -5.18 -0.38 11.01
C THR A 107 -4.05 0.62 10.79
N TRP A 108 -2.91 0.19 10.25
CA TRP A 108 -1.82 1.13 9.93
C TRP A 108 -2.23 2.14 8.86
N LEU A 109 -2.87 1.69 7.78
CA LEU A 109 -3.36 2.56 6.70
C LEU A 109 -4.37 3.59 7.22
N GLU A 110 -5.33 3.18 8.05
CA GLU A 110 -6.31 4.09 8.64
C GLU A 110 -5.65 5.19 9.46
N ILE A 111 -4.67 4.85 10.30
CA ILE A 111 -3.92 5.82 11.11
C ILE A 111 -3.16 6.80 10.21
N GLN A 112 -2.44 6.31 9.19
CA GLN A 112 -1.67 7.20 8.33
C GLN A 112 -2.57 8.11 7.49
N LEU A 113 -3.70 7.59 7.02
CA LEU A 113 -4.67 8.35 6.25
C LEU A 113 -5.43 9.38 7.09
N GLU A 114 -5.28 9.46 8.42
CA GLU A 114 -5.83 10.59 9.18
C GLU A 114 -5.18 11.92 8.76
N TRP A 115 -3.89 11.91 8.42
CA TRP A 115 -3.11 13.11 8.10
C TRP A 115 -2.53 13.13 6.69
N ALA A 116 -2.33 11.97 6.07
CA ALA A 116 -1.78 11.86 4.71
C ALA A 116 -2.86 12.11 3.65
N ASP A 117 -2.45 12.70 2.53
CA ASP A 117 -3.32 12.89 1.36
C ASP A 117 -3.29 11.69 0.43
N GLU A 118 -2.22 10.90 0.49
CA GLU A 118 -2.01 9.70 -0.31
C GLU A 118 -1.10 8.69 0.40
N ILE A 119 -1.10 7.46 -0.12
CA ILE A 119 -0.05 6.47 0.16
C ILE A 119 0.62 6.17 -1.17
N ILE A 120 1.92 6.46 -1.25
CA ILE A 120 2.76 6.10 -2.37
C ILE A 120 3.25 4.68 -2.14
N ILE A 121 2.93 3.76 -3.06
CA ILE A 121 3.46 2.40 -3.02
C ILE A 121 4.63 2.30 -4.01
N PHE A 122 5.83 2.03 -3.50
CA PHE A 122 7.03 1.78 -4.29
C PHE A 122 7.35 0.29 -4.30
N GLY A 123 7.35 -0.32 -5.49
CA GLY A 123 7.76 -1.70 -5.70
C GLY A 123 9.18 -1.81 -6.23
N ASN A 124 9.90 -2.87 -5.86
CA ASN A 124 11.27 -3.14 -6.35
C ASN A 124 11.42 -4.52 -6.99
N LEU A 125 10.34 -5.07 -7.59
CA LEU A 125 10.33 -6.38 -8.23
C LEU A 125 11.09 -6.43 -9.56
#